data_AF-A0A7W0MTE1-F1
#
_entry.id   AF-A0A7W0MTE1-F1
#
_cell.length_a   1.000
_cell.length_b   1.000
_cell.length_c   1.000
_cell.angle_alpha   90.00
_cell.angle_beta   90.00
_cell.angle_gamma   90.00
#
_symmetry.space_group_name_H-M   'P 1'
#
loop_
_entity.id
_entity.type
_entity.pdbx_description
1 polymer ?
#
loop_
_entity_poly.entity_id
_entity_poly.type
_entity_poly.pdbx_seq_one_letter_code
_entity_poly.pdbx_strand_id
1 'polypeptide(L)'
;MTLDRAAIAAIDTSDLAADVVALPEHLRDALWKVESAQLEPWDSPGGLIVAGMGGSAIGGSLARAALGDHASRPILSARGYGLPPWTTPDTTVLCASYSGETEETLACYEAAGALGARRVVATAGGTLARQARADGVPVIP
;
A
#
# COMPACT_ATOMS: atom_id res chain seq x y z
N MET A 1 4.81 -13.60 37.95
CA MET A 1 5.46 -12.63 37.06
C MET A 1 4.41 -11.62 36.68
N THR A 2 4.60 -10.35 37.05
CA THR A 2 3.59 -9.30 36.85
C THR A 2 3.93 -8.56 35.56
N LEU A 3 2.99 -8.52 34.61
CA LEU A 3 3.14 -7.78 33.34
C LEU A 3 2.78 -6.31 33.57
N ASP A 4 3.65 -5.56 34.25
CA ASP A 4 3.50 -4.11 34.39
C ASP A 4 4.20 -3.35 33.24
N ARG A 5 3.92 -2.04 33.14
CA ARG A 5 4.47 -1.20 32.06
C ARG A 5 5.99 -1.17 32.04
N ALA A 6 6.64 -1.19 33.21
CA ALA A 6 8.09 -1.17 33.30
C ALA A 6 8.69 -2.48 32.81
N ALA A 7 8.08 -3.61 33.17
CA ALA A 7 8.48 -4.93 32.69
C ALA A 7 8.30 -5.08 31.17
N ILE A 8 7.24 -4.50 30.58
CA ILE A 8 7.02 -4.48 29.12
C ILE A 8 8.05 -3.59 28.43
N ALA A 9 8.27 -2.36 28.91
CA ALA A 9 9.21 -1.42 28.31
C ALA A 9 10.67 -1.93 28.33
N ALA A 10 11.02 -2.79 29.30
CA ALA A 10 12.36 -3.39 29.37
C ALA A 10 12.64 -4.40 28.24
N ILE A 11 11.60 -4.98 27.61
CA ILE A 11 11.73 -5.99 26.54
C ILE A 11 11.28 -5.47 25.17
N ASP A 12 10.37 -4.49 25.14
CA ASP A 12 9.88 -3.87 23.91
C ASP A 12 10.83 -2.76 23.44
N THR A 13 11.99 -3.18 22.94
CA THR A 13 13.05 -2.28 22.47
C THR A 13 12.67 -1.45 21.26
N SER A 14 11.56 -1.79 20.59
CA SER A 14 10.99 -1.09 19.44
C SER A 14 9.77 -0.23 19.77
N ASP A 15 9.33 -0.20 21.03
CA ASP A 15 8.16 0.55 21.51
C ASP A 15 6.85 0.22 20.76
N LEU A 16 6.67 -1.04 20.35
CA LEU A 16 5.48 -1.51 19.62
C LEU A 16 4.19 -1.32 20.43
N ALA A 17 4.27 -1.40 21.76
CA ALA A 17 3.14 -1.15 22.63
C ALA A 17 2.63 0.30 22.47
N ALA A 18 3.54 1.26 22.30
CA ALA A 18 3.16 2.65 22.02
C ALA A 18 2.55 2.77 20.61
N ASP A 19 3.12 2.13 19.60
CA ASP A 19 2.59 2.14 18.22
C ASP A 19 1.14 1.62 18.15
N VAL A 20 0.83 0.55 18.90
CA VAL A 20 -0.53 0.01 18.98
C VAL A 20 -1.48 0.99 19.66
N VAL A 21 -1.05 1.64 20.74
CA VAL A 21 -1.86 2.65 21.44
C VAL A 21 -2.09 3.88 20.56
N ALA A 22 -1.13 4.24 19.71
CA ALA A 22 -1.18 5.37 18.78
C ALA A 22 -1.97 5.08 17.49
N LEU A 23 -2.60 3.91 17.36
CA LEU A 23 -3.37 3.54 16.16
C LEU A 23 -4.42 4.60 15.75
N PRO A 24 -5.20 5.23 16.66
CA PRO A 24 -6.14 6.28 16.27
C PRO A 24 -5.46 7.45 15.56
N GLU A 25 -4.28 7.86 16.01
CA GLU A 25 -3.48 8.92 15.40
C GLU A 25 -2.94 8.49 14.03
N HIS A 26 -2.44 7.26 13.92
CA HIS A 26 -1.99 6.68 12.65
C HIS A 26 -3.10 6.62 11.59
N LEU A 27 -4.34 6.31 12.00
CA LEU A 27 -5.48 6.29 11.09
C LEU A 27 -5.87 7.70 10.62
N ARG A 28 -5.85 8.70 11.51
CA ARG A 28 -6.11 10.10 11.13
C ARG A 28 -5.05 10.61 10.15
N ASP A 29 -3.78 10.32 10.42
CA ASP A 29 -2.66 10.66 9.54
C ASP A 29 -2.81 9.99 8.17
N ALA A 30 -3.14 8.69 8.14
CA ALA A 30 -3.36 7.95 6.90
C ALA A 30 -4.50 8.54 6.05
N LEU A 31 -5.62 8.92 6.67
CA LEU A 31 -6.73 9.57 5.96
C LEU A 31 -6.32 10.91 5.37
N TRP A 32 -5.62 11.75 6.15
CA TRP A 32 -5.10 13.02 5.68
C TRP A 32 -4.12 12.85 4.51
N LYS A 33 -3.22 11.85 4.58
CA LYS A 33 -2.29 11.53 3.49
C LYS A 33 -2.99 11.14 2.20
N VAL A 34 -4.01 10.29 2.28
CA VAL A 34 -4.83 9.90 1.12
C VAL A 34 -5.55 11.10 0.52
N GLU A 35 -6.14 11.98 1.34
CA GLU A 35 -6.77 13.21 0.87
C GLU A 35 -5.78 14.16 0.21
N SER A 36 -4.58 14.30 0.79
CA SER A 36 -3.51 15.16 0.29
C SER A 36 -2.94 14.70 -1.06
N ALA A 37 -3.10 13.42 -1.41
CA ALA A 37 -2.69 12.88 -2.70
C ALA A 37 -3.62 13.32 -3.85
N GLN A 38 -4.74 13.98 -3.54
CA GLN A 38 -5.68 14.58 -4.50
C GLN A 38 -6.04 13.62 -5.65
N LEU A 39 -6.35 12.37 -5.30
CA LEU A 39 -6.78 11.37 -6.27
C LEU A 39 -8.13 11.76 -6.85
N GLU A 40 -8.16 12.10 -8.14
CA GLU A 40 -9.41 12.25 -8.88
C GLU A 40 -10.15 10.91 -8.92
N PRO A 41 -11.49 10.86 -8.94
CA PRO A 41 -12.21 9.61 -9.11
C PRO A 41 -11.98 8.99 -10.51
N TRP A 42 -11.85 7.67 -10.58
CA TRP A 42 -11.89 6.91 -11.84
C TRP A 42 -12.54 5.54 -11.64
N ASP A 43 -13.01 4.94 -12.73
CA ASP A 43 -13.43 3.53 -12.72
C ASP A 43 -12.23 2.61 -12.98
N SER A 44 -12.22 1.45 -12.35
CA SER A 44 -11.21 0.41 -12.52
C SER A 44 -11.89 -0.91 -12.87
N PRO A 45 -12.34 -1.09 -14.13
CA PRO A 45 -13.15 -2.24 -14.53
C PRO A 45 -12.47 -3.59 -14.29
N GLY A 46 -11.14 -3.63 -14.42
CA GLY A 46 -10.29 -4.79 -14.15
C GLY A 46 -9.95 -5.00 -12.67
N GLY A 47 -10.49 -4.17 -11.77
CA GLY A 47 -10.26 -4.24 -10.33
C GLY A 47 -8.97 -3.58 -9.86
N LEU A 48 -8.56 -3.91 -8.64
CA LEU A 48 -7.41 -3.35 -7.95
C LEU A 48 -6.39 -4.45 -7.63
N ILE A 49 -5.13 -4.21 -7.99
CA ILE A 49 -4.00 -5.00 -7.54
C ILE A 49 -3.16 -4.17 -6.58
N VAL A 50 -2.93 -4.69 -5.39
CA VAL A 50 -2.01 -4.12 -4.40
C VAL A 50 -0.68 -4.85 -4.51
N ALA A 51 0.29 -4.20 -5.13
CA ALA A 51 1.66 -4.69 -5.25
C ALA A 51 2.48 -4.24 -4.03
N GLY A 52 2.91 -5.18 -3.20
CA GLY A 52 3.67 -4.87 -2.00
C GLY A 52 4.06 -6.12 -1.22
N MET A 53 5.19 -6.06 -0.53
CA MET A 53 5.69 -7.18 0.28
C MET A 53 5.30 -7.03 1.75
N GLY A 54 5.01 -8.17 2.39
CA GLY A 54 4.67 -8.24 3.81
C GLY A 54 3.54 -7.29 4.22
N GLY A 55 3.82 -6.45 5.23
CA GLY A 55 2.87 -5.47 5.74
C GLY A 55 2.38 -4.47 4.69
N SER A 56 3.15 -4.20 3.63
CA SER A 56 2.77 -3.21 2.61
C SER A 56 1.54 -3.64 1.78
N ALA A 57 1.25 -4.96 1.71
CA ALA A 57 0.05 -5.47 1.05
C ALA A 57 -1.12 -5.76 2.00
N ILE A 58 -0.94 -5.60 3.32
CA ILE A 58 -1.98 -5.95 4.31
C ILE A 58 -3.23 -5.07 4.16
N GLY A 59 -3.05 -3.80 3.79
CA GLY A 59 -4.16 -2.85 3.58
C GLY A 59 -5.13 -3.32 2.50
N GLY A 60 -4.63 -3.89 1.41
CA GLY A 60 -5.47 -4.49 0.37
C GLY A 60 -6.26 -5.72 0.85
N SER A 61 -5.63 -6.54 1.69
CA SER A 61 -6.29 -7.72 2.28
C SER A 61 -7.39 -7.31 3.26
N LEU A 62 -7.12 -6.28 4.08
CA LEU A 62 -8.09 -5.70 4.99
C LEU A 62 -9.26 -5.05 4.24
N ALA A 63 -8.99 -4.26 3.21
CA ALA A 63 -10.01 -3.64 2.37
C ALA A 63 -10.91 -4.70 1.71
N ARG A 64 -10.32 -5.76 1.15
CA ARG A 64 -11.07 -6.89 0.58
C ARG A 64 -11.98 -7.55 1.62
N ALA A 65 -11.48 -7.79 2.83
CA ALA A 65 -12.25 -8.41 3.90
C ALA A 65 -13.37 -7.49 4.41
N ALA A 66 -13.11 -6.19 4.54
CA ALA A 66 -14.06 -5.20 5.01
C ALA A 66 -15.19 -4.94 4.00
N LEU A 67 -14.86 -4.90 2.71
CA LEU A 67 -15.85 -4.72 1.65
C LEU A 67 -16.66 -6.00 1.39
N GLY A 68 -16.04 -7.18 1.54
CA GLY A 68 -16.71 -8.46 1.35
C GLY A 68 -17.48 -8.53 0.03
N ASP A 69 -18.76 -8.90 0.11
CA ASP A 69 -19.65 -9.03 -1.06
C ASP A 69 -20.11 -7.68 -1.64
N HIS A 70 -19.78 -6.56 -1.00
CA HIS A 70 -20.05 -5.22 -1.52
C HIS A 70 -18.99 -4.73 -2.51
N ALA A 71 -17.85 -5.42 -2.64
CA ALA A 71 -16.85 -5.10 -3.64
C ALA A 71 -17.38 -5.45 -5.05
N SER A 72 -17.61 -4.44 -5.88
CA SER A 72 -18.09 -4.63 -7.26
C SER A 72 -17.02 -5.13 -8.23
N ARG A 73 -15.74 -5.09 -7.82
CA ARG A 73 -14.56 -5.45 -8.61
C ARG A 73 -13.54 -6.21 -7.74
N PRO A 74 -12.67 -7.05 -8.33
CA PRO A 74 -11.71 -7.82 -7.55
C PRO A 74 -10.65 -6.91 -6.90
N ILE A 75 -10.25 -7.26 -5.68
CA ILE A 75 -9.09 -6.67 -4.97
C ILE A 75 -8.12 -7.81 -4.68
N LEU A 76 -6.93 -7.74 -5.26
CA LEU A 76 -5.93 -8.82 -5.21
C LEU A 76 -4.56 -8.27 -4.82
N SER A 77 -3.67 -9.13 -4.36
CA SER A 77 -2.29 -8.74 -4.03
C SER A 77 -1.29 -9.35 -4.99
N ALA A 78 -0.31 -8.55 -5.42
CA ALA A 78 0.88 -9.00 -6.13
C ALA A 78 2.09 -8.95 -5.17
N ARG A 79 2.78 -10.07 -5.02
CA ARG A 79 3.90 -10.26 -4.06
C ARG A 79 5.15 -10.82 -4.71
N GLY A 80 5.35 -10.54 -6.00
CA GLY A 80 6.49 -11.03 -6.77
C GLY A 80 7.00 -9.96 -7.73
N TYR A 81 7.95 -10.32 -8.57
CA TYR A 81 8.62 -9.43 -9.52
C TYR A 81 7.79 -9.11 -10.78
N GLY A 82 6.46 -9.20 -10.69
CA GLY A 82 5.57 -9.00 -11.82
C GLY A 82 4.10 -9.06 -11.42
N LEU A 83 3.27 -8.53 -12.31
CA LEU A 83 1.82 -8.57 -12.15
C LEU A 83 1.28 -9.97 -12.51
N PRO A 84 0.12 -10.37 -11.97
CA PRO A 84 -0.59 -11.54 -12.43
C PRO A 84 -0.76 -11.54 -13.96
N PRO A 85 -0.54 -12.67 -14.66
CA PRO A 85 -0.52 -12.69 -16.13
C PRO A 85 -1.83 -12.27 -16.82
N TRP A 86 -2.95 -12.30 -16.10
CA TRP A 86 -4.27 -11.89 -16.61
C TRP A 86 -4.54 -10.39 -16.45
N THR A 87 -3.62 -9.62 -15.87
CA THR A 87 -3.80 -8.18 -15.63
C THR A 87 -3.96 -7.44 -16.96
N THR A 88 -4.94 -6.54 -17.04
CA THR A 88 -5.21 -5.73 -18.23
C THR A 88 -4.97 -4.24 -17.94
N PRO A 89 -4.92 -3.37 -18.96
CA PRO A 89 -4.83 -1.92 -18.76
C PRO A 89 -6.00 -1.33 -17.96
N ASP A 90 -7.14 -2.04 -17.87
CA ASP A 90 -8.33 -1.62 -17.11
C ASP A 90 -8.19 -1.88 -15.60
N THR A 91 -7.07 -2.47 -15.15
CA THR A 91 -6.75 -2.69 -13.74
C THR A 91 -5.98 -1.50 -13.17
N THR A 92 -6.31 -1.09 -11.95
CA THR A 92 -5.50 -0.15 -11.16
C THR A 92 -4.49 -0.92 -10.34
N VAL A 93 -3.24 -0.48 -10.33
CA VAL A 93 -2.15 -1.05 -9.53
C VAL A 93 -1.72 -0.05 -8.47
N LEU A 94 -1.96 -0.40 -7.20
CA LEU A 94 -1.42 0.31 -6.03
C LEU A 94 -0.08 -0.32 -5.65
N CYS A 95 1.01 0.39 -5.88
CA CYS A 95 2.36 -0.01 -5.46
C CYS A 95 2.64 0.54 -4.07
N ALA A 96 2.69 -0.35 -3.07
CA ALA A 96 2.89 -0.01 -1.68
C ALA A 96 4.23 -0.54 -1.17
N SER A 97 5.10 0.37 -0.72
CA SER A 97 6.37 0.03 -0.07
C SER A 97 6.78 1.16 0.86
N TYR A 98 6.95 0.87 2.15
CA TYR A 98 7.39 1.88 3.13
C TYR A 98 8.75 2.48 2.76
N SER A 99 9.75 1.65 2.46
CA SER A 99 11.09 2.11 2.08
C SER A 99 11.13 2.74 0.68
N GLY A 100 10.22 2.34 -0.20
CA GLY A 100 10.23 2.71 -1.62
C GLY A 100 11.34 2.04 -2.43
N GLU A 101 11.99 1.03 -1.84
CA GLU A 101 13.13 0.30 -2.44
C GLU A 101 12.85 -1.20 -2.59
N THR A 102 11.66 -1.68 -2.21
CA THR A 102 11.30 -3.10 -2.36
C THR A 102 11.33 -3.50 -3.84
N GLU A 103 12.28 -4.36 -4.23
CA GLU A 103 12.53 -4.73 -5.62
C GLU A 103 11.29 -5.32 -6.31
N GLU A 104 10.52 -6.17 -5.61
CA GLU A 104 9.28 -6.73 -6.14
C GLU A 104 8.23 -5.65 -6.46
N THR A 105 8.17 -4.61 -5.63
CA THR A 105 7.22 -3.51 -5.80
C THR A 105 7.64 -2.60 -6.95
N LEU A 106 8.94 -2.31 -7.07
CA LEU A 106 9.52 -1.59 -8.21
C LEU A 106 9.29 -2.35 -9.53
N ALA A 107 9.51 -3.66 -9.55
CA ALA A 107 9.24 -4.49 -10.72
C ALA A 107 7.75 -4.48 -11.11
N CYS A 108 6.84 -4.54 -10.14
CA CYS A 108 5.40 -4.39 -10.41
C CYS A 108 5.04 -2.99 -10.92
N TYR A 109 5.68 -1.94 -10.41
CA TYR A 109 5.47 -0.55 -10.85
C TYR A 109 5.87 -0.36 -12.32
N GLU A 110 7.02 -0.89 -12.71
CA GLU A 110 7.50 -0.89 -14.10
C GLU A 110 6.58 -1.73 -15.00
N ALA A 111 6.21 -2.94 -14.57
CA ALA A 111 5.31 -3.81 -15.33
C ALA A 111 3.93 -3.18 -15.55
N ALA A 112 3.38 -2.48 -14.55
CA ALA A 112 2.13 -1.74 -14.67
C ALA A 112 2.24 -0.60 -15.69
N GLY A 113 3.36 0.13 -15.68
CA GLY A 113 3.65 1.20 -16.63
C GLY A 113 3.75 0.68 -18.06
N ALA A 114 4.49 -0.42 -18.27
CA ALA A 114 4.63 -1.07 -19.58
C ALA A 114 3.30 -1.63 -20.12
N LEU A 115 2.42 -2.11 -19.24
CA LEU A 115 1.07 -2.56 -19.58
C LEU A 115 0.13 -1.40 -19.95
N GLY A 116 0.44 -0.17 -19.52
CA GLY A 116 -0.48 0.97 -19.61
C GLY A 116 -1.59 0.94 -18.56
N ALA A 117 -1.42 0.15 -17.50
CA ALA A 117 -2.35 0.11 -16.37
C ALA A 117 -2.21 1.38 -15.53
N ARG A 118 -3.32 1.80 -14.90
CA ARG A 118 -3.27 2.97 -14.02
C ARG A 118 -2.48 2.64 -12.76
N ARG A 119 -1.52 3.50 -12.39
CA ARG A 119 -0.67 3.34 -11.21
C ARG A 119 -1.04 4.36 -10.14
N VAL A 120 -0.92 3.94 -8.88
CA VAL A 120 -0.91 4.79 -7.68
C VAL A 120 0.20 4.27 -6.77
N VAL A 121 0.92 5.15 -6.10
CA VAL A 121 2.01 4.76 -5.19
C VAL A 121 1.67 5.15 -3.76
N ALA A 122 1.97 4.27 -2.80
CA ALA A 122 1.96 4.57 -1.37
C ALA A 122 3.36 4.28 -0.78
N THR A 123 4.07 5.32 -0.35
CA THR A 123 5.46 5.18 0.12
C THR A 123 5.93 6.40 0.91
N ALA A 124 6.82 6.19 1.88
CA ALA A 124 7.50 7.28 2.57
C ALA A 124 8.65 7.90 1.75
N GLY A 125 9.06 7.28 0.63
CA GLY A 125 10.12 7.84 -0.22
C GLY A 125 10.75 6.84 -1.18
N GLY A 126 12.08 6.86 -1.24
CA GLY A 126 12.87 5.94 -2.06
C GLY A 126 12.72 6.11 -3.58
N THR A 127 13.21 5.10 -4.30
CA THR A 127 13.19 5.01 -5.76
C THR A 127 11.76 5.05 -6.30
N LEU A 128 10.85 4.35 -5.65
CA LEU A 128 9.43 4.30 -6.04
C LEU A 128 8.80 5.70 -6.07
N ALA A 129 9.03 6.53 -5.04
CA ALA A 129 8.54 7.91 -5.03
C ALA A 129 9.17 8.78 -6.13
N ARG A 130 10.48 8.61 -6.39
CA ARG A 130 11.18 9.38 -7.42
C ARG A 130 10.65 9.05 -8.81
N GLN A 131 10.49 7.77 -9.13
CA GLN A 131 9.94 7.31 -10.40
C GLN A 131 8.49 7.76 -10.57
N ALA A 132 7.65 7.59 -9.54
CA ALA A 132 6.25 8.02 -9.59
C ALA A 132 6.10 9.51 -9.91
N ARG A 133 6.89 10.36 -9.25
CA ARG A 133 6.88 11.81 -9.50
C ARG A 133 7.38 12.15 -10.90
N ALA A 134 8.43 11.48 -11.39
CA ALA A 134 8.94 11.68 -12.75
C ALA A 134 7.90 11.30 -13.82
N ASP A 135 7.11 10.26 -13.55
CA ASP A 135 6.06 9.76 -14.45
C ASP A 135 4.72 10.51 -14.30
N GLY A 136 4.60 11.45 -13.35
CA GLY A 136 3.32 12.10 -13.03
C GLY A 136 2.29 11.17 -12.38
N VAL A 137 2.73 10.06 -11.79
CA VAL A 137 1.89 9.12 -11.05
C VAL A 137 1.62 9.65 -9.63
N PRO A 138 0.37 9.62 -9.14
CA PRO A 138 0.06 10.06 -7.78
C PRO A 138 0.81 9.28 -6.69
N VAL A 139 1.28 10.00 -5.68
CA VAL A 139 1.99 9.45 -4.52
C VAL A 139 1.26 9.81 -3.23
N ILE A 140 0.88 8.79 -2.48
CA ILE A 140 0.41 8.88 -1.10
C ILE A 140 1.65 8.76 -0.19
N PRO A 141 2.02 9.81 0.56
CA PRO A 141 3.21 9.83 1.41
C PRO A 141 3.04 9.08 2.74
#